data_AF-A0A832Q0J1-F1
#
_entry.id   AF-A0A832Q0J1-F1
#
_cell.length_a   1.000
_cell.length_b   1.000
_cell.length_c   1.000
_cell.angle_alpha   90.00
_cell.angle_beta   90.00
_cell.angle_gamma   90.00
#
_symmetry.space_group_name_H-M   'P 1'
#
loop_
_entity.id
_entity.type
_entity.pdbx_description
1 polymer ?
#
loop_
_entity_poly.entity_id
_entity_poly.type
_entity_poly.pdbx_seq_one_letter_code
_entity_poly.pdbx_strand_id
1 'polypeptide(L)'
;GIGAILGGTAGAIIGNRMDKQAAELEQIEGAQVEKVNEGEAIKVTFESGILFATNSSTLSSASRSSLDKFATSLQNNPDTDVEIYGHTDSSGSDAINNPLSERRAESVYSYLSSKGVSGLRMSYEGFGSKQPVADNSTVAGRAENRRVEVYILPNAKMIKEAQEQAN
;
A
#
# COMPACT_ATOMS: atom_id res chain seq x y z
N GLY A 1 -3.39 2.01 10.94
CA GLY A 1 -4.56 2.88 11.20
C GLY A 1 -4.34 4.11 10.37
N ILE A 2 -5.26 4.47 9.47
CA ILE A 2 -5.00 5.48 8.42
C ILE A 2 -4.72 6.83 9.11
N GLY A 3 -3.50 7.35 8.93
CA GLY A 3 -2.84 8.35 9.80
C GLY A 3 -3.60 9.65 10.09
N ALA A 4 -3.05 10.47 11.00
CA ALA A 4 -3.66 11.74 11.37
C ALA A 4 -3.75 12.72 10.20
N ILE A 5 -4.89 13.41 10.06
CA ILE A 5 -5.08 14.52 9.10
C ILE A 5 -4.52 15.81 9.71
N LEU A 6 -3.77 16.57 8.94
CA LEU A 6 -3.04 17.78 9.32
C LEU A 6 -3.66 19.01 8.65
N GLY A 7 -4.61 19.66 9.32
CA GLY A 7 -5.23 20.88 8.78
C GLY A 7 -4.24 22.05 8.55
N GLY A 8 -4.64 22.98 7.68
CA GLY A 8 -3.97 24.27 7.48
C GLY A 8 -2.79 24.23 6.50
N THR A 9 -1.84 25.15 6.68
CA THR A 9 -0.69 25.34 5.77
C THR A 9 0.26 24.14 5.78
N ALA A 10 0.43 23.46 6.92
CA ALA A 10 1.24 22.25 7.02
C ALA A 10 0.67 21.10 6.17
N GLY A 11 -0.66 20.90 6.21
CA GLY A 11 -1.35 19.92 5.36
C GLY A 11 -1.14 20.18 3.88
N ALA A 12 -1.23 21.43 3.44
CA ALA A 12 -0.98 21.80 2.04
C ALA A 12 0.47 21.48 1.60
N ILE A 13 1.45 21.69 2.47
CA ILE A 13 2.86 21.35 2.19
C ILE A 13 3.05 19.85 2.03
N ILE A 14 2.45 19.06 2.94
CA ILE A 14 2.50 17.59 2.87
C ILE A 14 1.77 17.09 1.63
N GLY A 15 0.55 17.57 1.38
CA GLY A 15 -0.23 17.23 0.19
C GLY A 15 0.55 17.46 -1.10
N ASN A 16 1.28 18.57 -1.22
CA ASN A 16 2.14 18.82 -2.38
C ASN A 16 3.30 17.82 -2.53
N ARG A 17 3.87 17.31 -1.43
CA ARG A 17 4.90 16.25 -1.47
C ARG A 17 4.27 14.92 -1.87
N MET A 18 3.12 14.59 -1.29
CA MET A 18 2.38 13.36 -1.56
C MET A 18 1.83 13.33 -2.98
N ASP A 19 1.42 14.46 -3.55
CA ASP A 19 0.98 14.58 -4.94
C ASP A 19 2.08 14.17 -5.93
N LYS A 20 3.32 14.59 -5.67
CA LYS A 20 4.47 14.21 -6.50
C LYS A 20 4.73 12.71 -6.43
N GLN A 21 4.71 12.15 -5.22
CA GLN A 21 4.89 10.72 -5.03
C GLN A 21 3.73 9.94 -5.67
N ALA A 22 2.48 10.37 -5.52
CA ALA A 22 1.33 9.74 -6.15
C ALA A 22 1.46 9.72 -7.69
N ALA A 23 1.89 10.83 -8.30
CA ALA A 23 2.12 10.89 -9.74
C ALA A 23 3.22 9.93 -10.23
N GLU A 24 4.28 9.70 -9.45
CA GLU A 24 5.29 8.67 -9.75
C GLU A 24 4.68 7.26 -9.70
N LEU A 25 3.85 7.01 -8.71
CA LEU A 25 3.22 5.72 -8.45
C LEU A 25 2.17 5.36 -9.50
N GLU A 26 1.45 6.34 -10.03
CA GLU A 26 0.47 6.18 -11.11
C GLU A 26 1.09 5.63 -12.40
N GLN A 27 2.41 5.78 -12.59
CA GLN A 27 3.13 5.24 -13.75
C GLN A 27 3.50 3.75 -13.60
N ILE A 28 3.21 3.14 -12.44
CA ILE A 28 3.52 1.74 -12.18
C ILE A 28 2.39 0.87 -12.72
N GLU A 29 2.73 -0.04 -13.63
CA GLU A 29 1.78 -1.00 -14.18
C GLU A 29 1.16 -1.87 -13.10
N GLY A 30 -0.17 -1.92 -13.08
CA GLY A 30 -0.96 -2.68 -12.12
C GLY A 30 -1.16 -2.00 -10.76
N ALA A 31 -0.62 -0.78 -10.56
CA ALA A 31 -0.91 0.04 -9.40
C ALA A 31 -2.17 0.87 -9.64
N GLN A 32 -3.11 0.83 -8.69
CA GLN A 32 -4.24 1.76 -8.63
C GLN A 32 -3.94 2.74 -7.49
N VAL A 33 -3.74 4.01 -7.81
CA VAL A 33 -3.34 5.03 -6.84
C VAL A 33 -4.52 5.91 -6.48
N GLU A 34 -4.77 6.05 -5.19
CA GLU A 34 -5.79 6.92 -4.64
C GLU A 34 -5.17 7.81 -3.57
N LYS A 35 -5.49 9.10 -3.61
CA LYS A 35 -5.16 10.02 -2.52
C LYS A 35 -6.21 9.89 -1.42
N VAL A 36 -5.77 9.76 -0.18
CA VAL A 36 -6.63 9.66 1.01
C VAL A 36 -6.23 10.74 2.02
N ASN A 37 -7.02 10.92 3.08
CA ASN A 37 -6.78 11.96 4.10
C ASN A 37 -6.59 13.36 3.49
N GLU A 38 -7.53 13.79 2.64
CA GLU A 38 -7.48 15.10 1.96
C GLU A 38 -6.21 15.33 1.11
N GLY A 39 -5.53 14.27 0.70
CA GLY A 39 -4.31 14.34 -0.11
C GLY A 39 -3.02 14.17 0.68
N GLU A 40 -3.09 14.03 2.00
CA GLU A 40 -1.92 13.88 2.86
C GLU A 40 -1.40 12.45 2.92
N ALA A 41 -2.14 11.48 2.40
CA ALA A 41 -1.74 10.10 2.34
C ALA A 41 -2.06 9.49 0.97
N ILE A 42 -1.35 8.43 0.61
CA ILE A 42 -1.54 7.70 -0.65
C ILE A 42 -1.92 6.26 -0.31
N LYS A 43 -2.96 5.75 -0.96
CA LYS A 43 -3.30 4.33 -0.97
C LYS A 43 -2.98 3.79 -2.36
N VAL A 44 -2.14 2.77 -2.42
CA VAL A 44 -1.84 2.04 -3.65
C VAL A 44 -2.44 0.65 -3.55
N THR A 45 -3.32 0.31 -4.47
CA THR A 45 -3.93 -1.03 -4.54
C THR A 45 -3.31 -1.81 -5.68
N PHE A 46 -2.89 -3.04 -5.38
CA PHE A 46 -2.47 -4.02 -6.37
C PHE A 46 -3.39 -5.25 -6.28
N GLU A 47 -3.98 -5.66 -7.40
CA GLU A 47 -4.72 -6.90 -7.44
C GLU A 47 -3.79 -8.10 -7.19
N SER A 48 -4.23 -9.05 -6.35
CA SER A 48 -3.44 -10.24 -6.03
C SER A 48 -3.17 -11.10 -7.26
N GLY A 49 -4.04 -11.07 -8.28
CA GLY A 49 -3.81 -11.78 -9.55
C GLY A 49 -2.67 -11.20 -10.37
N ILE A 50 -2.35 -9.92 -10.18
CA ILE A 50 -1.19 -9.26 -10.78
C ILE A 50 0.06 -9.60 -9.96
N LEU A 51 -0.05 -9.54 -8.62
CA LEU A 51 1.07 -9.76 -7.73
C LEU A 51 1.56 -11.20 -7.66
N PHE A 52 0.63 -12.16 -7.55
CA PHE A 52 0.91 -13.53 -7.16
C PHE A 52 0.41 -14.54 -8.20
N ALA A 53 1.08 -15.69 -8.27
CA ALA A 53 0.50 -16.84 -8.96
C ALA A 53 -0.78 -17.31 -8.26
N THR A 54 -1.67 -17.99 -9.00
CA THR A 54 -2.93 -18.53 -8.47
C THR A 54 -2.69 -19.37 -7.20
N ASN A 55 -3.47 -19.12 -6.15
CA ASN A 55 -3.36 -19.77 -4.83
C ASN A 55 -1.97 -19.68 -4.16
N SER A 56 -1.16 -18.69 -4.54
CA SER A 56 0.19 -18.49 -3.99
C SER A 56 0.31 -17.14 -3.27
N SER A 57 1.35 -17.04 -2.44
CA SER A 57 1.94 -15.78 -1.95
C SER A 57 3.29 -15.48 -2.62
N THR A 58 3.74 -16.33 -3.56
CA THR A 58 4.96 -16.09 -4.32
C THR A 58 4.72 -15.02 -5.39
N LEU A 59 5.52 -13.95 -5.35
CA LEU A 59 5.48 -12.87 -6.32
C LEU A 59 5.86 -13.36 -7.73
N SER A 60 5.03 -13.00 -8.72
CA SER A 60 5.29 -13.24 -10.14
C SER A 60 6.49 -12.44 -10.65
N SER A 61 7.14 -12.89 -11.73
CA SER A 61 8.24 -12.13 -12.35
C SER A 61 7.79 -10.75 -12.84
N ALA A 62 6.55 -10.63 -13.33
CA ALA A 62 5.98 -9.36 -13.74
C ALA A 62 5.77 -8.42 -12.56
N SER A 63 5.21 -8.92 -11.44
CA SER A 63 4.97 -8.09 -10.25
C SER A 63 6.25 -7.59 -9.61
N ARG A 64 7.34 -8.38 -9.66
CA ARG A 64 8.68 -7.95 -9.23
C ARG A 64 9.16 -6.69 -9.95
N SER A 65 8.88 -6.54 -11.25
CA SER A 65 9.24 -5.34 -12.02
C SER A 65 8.45 -4.11 -11.54
N SER A 66 7.14 -4.25 -11.34
CA SER A 66 6.30 -3.17 -10.78
C SER A 66 6.74 -2.82 -9.35
N LEU A 67 7.04 -3.82 -8.52
CA LEU A 67 7.52 -3.63 -7.16
C LEU A 67 8.94 -3.05 -7.07
N ASP A 68 9.78 -3.23 -8.10
CA ASP A 68 11.09 -2.57 -8.17
C ASP A 68 10.93 -1.06 -8.37
N LYS A 69 10.03 -0.64 -9.26
CA LYS A 69 9.67 0.77 -9.43
C LYS A 69 9.04 1.33 -8.16
N PHE A 70 8.17 0.55 -7.53
CA PHE A 70 7.53 0.91 -6.26
C PHE A 70 8.57 1.14 -5.16
N ALA A 71 9.49 0.19 -4.97
CA ALA A 71 10.60 0.32 -4.02
C ALA A 71 11.49 1.53 -4.31
N THR A 72 11.70 1.87 -5.59
CA THR A 72 12.47 3.06 -5.98
C THR A 72 11.77 4.35 -5.53
N SER A 73 10.45 4.48 -5.77
CA SER A 73 9.69 5.64 -5.29
C SER A 73 9.71 5.73 -3.76
N LEU A 74 9.56 4.62 -3.04
CA LEU A 74 9.65 4.58 -1.58
C LEU A 74 11.03 5.00 -1.05
N GLN A 75 12.11 4.62 -1.74
CA GLN A 75 13.48 5.03 -1.39
C GLN A 75 13.73 6.53 -1.65
N ASN A 76 13.18 7.07 -2.73
CA ASN A 76 13.28 8.50 -3.05
C ASN A 76 12.47 9.38 -2.10
N ASN A 77 11.49 8.80 -1.39
CA ASN A 77 10.64 9.46 -0.42
C ASN A 77 10.83 8.85 0.98
N PRO A 78 12.00 9.05 1.64
CA PRO A 78 12.34 8.42 2.92
C PRO A 78 11.47 8.90 4.09
N ASP A 79 10.85 10.06 3.97
CA ASP A 79 10.11 10.73 5.04
C ASP A 79 8.62 10.33 5.12
N THR A 80 8.30 9.11 4.67
CA THR A 80 6.95 8.52 4.80
C THR A 80 6.99 7.22 5.61
N ASP A 81 5.87 6.79 6.17
CA ASP A 81 5.68 5.45 6.72
C ASP A 81 4.82 4.63 5.78
N VAL A 82 4.97 3.31 5.79
CA VAL A 82 4.33 2.38 4.86
C VAL A 82 3.60 1.28 5.62
N GLU A 83 2.30 1.15 5.40
CA GLU A 83 1.48 0.07 5.94
C GLU A 83 1.00 -0.83 4.79
N ILE A 84 1.27 -2.14 4.87
CA ILE A 84 0.95 -3.10 3.80
C ILE A 84 -0.14 -4.05 4.29
N TYR A 85 -1.26 -4.10 3.58
CA TYR A 85 -2.42 -4.85 3.98
C TYR A 85 -2.82 -5.89 2.94
N GLY A 86 -2.87 -7.15 3.36
CA GLY A 86 -3.32 -8.25 2.52
C GLY A 86 -4.81 -8.51 2.69
N HIS A 87 -5.50 -8.78 1.58
CA HIS A 87 -6.92 -9.14 1.57
C HIS A 87 -7.18 -10.38 0.71
N THR A 88 -8.23 -11.13 1.07
CA THR A 88 -8.79 -12.22 0.25
C THR A 88 -10.23 -11.92 -0.11
N ASP A 89 -10.77 -12.67 -1.06
CA ASP A 89 -12.22 -12.80 -1.19
C ASP A 89 -12.79 -13.76 -0.12
N SER A 90 -14.11 -13.90 -0.08
CA SER A 90 -14.81 -14.71 0.93
C SER A 90 -14.84 -16.22 0.63
N SER A 91 -14.13 -16.71 -0.39
CA SER A 91 -14.01 -18.15 -0.66
C SER A 91 -13.11 -18.79 0.40
N GLY A 92 -13.55 -19.91 0.98
CA GLY A 92 -12.84 -20.59 2.05
C GLY A 92 -13.17 -20.04 3.45
N SER A 93 -12.50 -20.57 4.46
CA SER A 93 -12.71 -20.17 5.87
C SER A 93 -11.70 -19.14 6.34
N ASP A 94 -12.01 -18.41 7.41
CA ASP A 94 -11.07 -17.51 8.11
C ASP A 94 -9.73 -18.18 8.47
N ALA A 95 -9.75 -19.47 8.85
CA ALA A 95 -8.54 -20.25 9.13
C ALA A 95 -7.60 -20.41 7.92
N ILE A 96 -8.11 -20.19 6.71
CA ILE A 96 -7.35 -20.20 5.46
C ILE A 96 -7.04 -18.76 5.04
N ASN A 97 -8.05 -17.88 5.07
CA ASN A 97 -7.97 -16.53 4.53
C ASN A 97 -7.09 -15.60 5.35
N ASN A 98 -7.16 -15.67 6.69
CA ASN A 98 -6.32 -14.84 7.55
C ASN A 98 -4.82 -15.10 7.29
N PRO A 99 -4.29 -16.35 7.41
CA PRO A 99 -2.87 -16.58 7.16
C PRO A 99 -2.47 -16.40 5.69
N LEU A 100 -3.37 -16.60 4.72
CA LEU A 100 -3.07 -16.33 3.31
C LEU A 100 -2.86 -14.84 3.06
N SER A 101 -3.76 -14.00 3.58
CA SER A 101 -3.67 -12.56 3.44
C SER A 101 -2.40 -12.00 4.08
N GLU A 102 -2.04 -12.49 5.27
CA GLU A 102 -0.85 -12.07 6.00
C GLU A 102 0.43 -12.45 5.23
N ARG A 103 0.55 -13.70 4.77
CA ARG A 103 1.71 -14.13 3.96
C ARG A 103 1.87 -13.32 2.67
N ARG A 104 0.78 -12.86 2.07
CA ARG A 104 0.84 -12.00 0.87
C ARG A 104 1.35 -10.61 1.21
N ALA A 105 0.87 -10.02 2.30
CA ALA A 105 1.38 -8.74 2.79
C ALA A 105 2.87 -8.85 3.16
N GLU A 106 3.24 -9.90 3.89
CA GLU A 106 4.64 -10.23 4.24
C GLU A 106 5.50 -10.39 2.98
N SER A 107 5.02 -11.09 1.95
CA SER A 107 5.80 -11.29 0.71
C SER A 107 6.12 -9.96 0.00
N VAL A 108 5.18 -9.01 0.00
CA VAL A 108 5.42 -7.65 -0.52
C VAL A 108 6.41 -6.92 0.38
N TYR A 109 6.21 -6.94 1.70
CA TYR A 109 7.13 -6.35 2.68
C TYR A 109 8.57 -6.84 2.49
N SER A 110 8.77 -8.16 2.48
CA SER A 110 10.09 -8.78 2.34
C SER A 110 10.74 -8.42 1.02
N TYR A 111 9.96 -8.36 -0.06
CA TYR A 111 10.46 -7.95 -1.36
C TYR A 111 10.94 -6.50 -1.35
N LEU A 112 10.12 -5.56 -0.85
CA LEU A 112 10.50 -4.15 -0.75
C LEU A 112 11.72 -3.95 0.15
N SER A 113 11.79 -4.70 1.26
CA SER A 113 12.95 -4.69 2.14
C SER A 113 14.22 -5.18 1.43
N SER A 114 14.12 -6.26 0.66
CA SER A 114 15.24 -6.77 -0.16
C SER A 114 15.73 -5.77 -1.22
N LYS A 115 14.89 -4.78 -1.57
CA LYS A 115 15.20 -3.71 -2.52
C LYS A 115 15.71 -2.44 -1.85
N GLY A 116 15.90 -2.44 -0.53
CA GLY A 116 16.51 -1.33 0.21
C GLY A 116 15.53 -0.45 0.97
N VAL A 117 14.23 -0.73 0.95
CA VAL A 117 13.27 0.01 1.78
C VAL A 117 13.47 -0.38 3.24
N SER A 118 13.68 0.60 4.11
CA SER A 118 13.94 0.35 5.54
C SER A 118 12.75 -0.33 6.20
N GLY A 119 12.98 -1.46 6.88
CA GLY A 119 11.94 -2.16 7.63
C GLY A 119 11.41 -1.37 8.83
N LEU A 120 12.13 -0.35 9.31
CA LEU A 120 11.72 0.48 10.45
C LEU A 120 10.52 1.40 10.15
N ARG A 121 10.28 1.67 8.86
CA ARG A 121 9.17 2.51 8.37
C ARG A 121 8.11 1.69 7.64
N MET A 122 8.21 0.36 7.68
CA MET A 122 7.26 -0.53 7.03
C MET A 122 6.60 -1.42 8.07
N SER A 123 5.31 -1.68 7.89
CA SER A 123 4.56 -2.69 8.63
C SER A 123 3.70 -3.51 7.68
N TYR A 124 3.26 -4.69 8.09
CA TYR A 124 2.33 -5.50 7.32
C TYR A 124 1.30 -6.19 8.21
N GLU A 125 0.09 -6.40 7.68
CA GLU A 125 -0.99 -7.13 8.35
C GLU A 125 -1.89 -7.83 7.32
N GLY A 126 -2.50 -8.95 7.71
CA GLY A 126 -3.49 -9.66 6.91
C GLY A 126 -4.92 -9.48 7.46
N PHE A 127 -5.84 -8.97 6.64
CA PHE A 127 -7.24 -8.78 7.02
C PHE A 127 -8.18 -9.93 6.62
N GLY A 128 -7.66 -10.96 5.95
CA GLY A 128 -8.47 -12.03 5.37
C GLY A 128 -9.56 -11.46 4.47
N SER A 129 -10.80 -11.94 4.63
CA SER A 129 -11.97 -11.49 3.87
C SER A 129 -12.84 -10.45 4.60
N LYS A 130 -12.34 -9.85 5.70
CA LYS A 130 -13.14 -9.01 6.61
C LYS A 130 -13.43 -7.61 6.06
N GLN A 131 -12.69 -7.16 5.06
CA GLN A 131 -12.82 -5.83 4.45
C GLN A 131 -13.00 -5.94 2.92
N PRO A 132 -14.18 -6.41 2.47
CA PRO A 132 -14.50 -6.44 1.04
C PRO A 132 -14.71 -5.02 0.51
N VAL A 133 -14.22 -4.76 -0.70
CA VAL A 133 -14.45 -3.53 -1.47
C VAL A 133 -15.48 -3.74 -2.59
N ALA A 134 -15.80 -4.99 -2.90
CA ALA A 134 -16.75 -5.37 -3.94
C ALA A 134 -17.58 -6.61 -3.56
N ASP A 135 -18.62 -6.91 -4.33
CA ASP A 135 -19.54 -8.02 -4.07
C ASP A 135 -18.87 -9.39 -4.28
N ASN A 136 -18.73 -10.14 -3.17
CA ASN A 136 -18.18 -11.50 -3.16
C ASN A 136 -19.05 -12.55 -3.88
N SER A 137 -20.31 -12.24 -4.18
CA SER A 137 -21.18 -13.14 -4.94
C SER A 137 -20.73 -13.27 -6.40
N THR A 138 -20.08 -12.23 -6.95
CA THR A 138 -19.65 -12.16 -8.35
C THR A 138 -18.19 -12.54 -8.54
N VAL A 139 -17.83 -13.08 -9.72
CA VAL A 139 -16.43 -13.40 -10.04
C VAL A 139 -15.56 -12.13 -10.06
N ALA A 140 -16.09 -11.04 -10.62
CA ALA A 140 -15.41 -9.74 -10.70
C ALA A 140 -15.16 -9.16 -9.31
N GLY A 141 -16.19 -9.08 -8.44
CA GLY A 141 -16.02 -8.54 -7.10
C GLY A 141 -15.09 -9.39 -6.22
N ARG A 142 -15.06 -10.72 -6.40
CA ARG A 142 -14.02 -11.55 -5.75
C ARG A 142 -12.61 -11.21 -6.25
N ALA A 143 -12.44 -10.88 -7.52
CA ALA A 143 -11.14 -10.47 -8.04
C ALA A 143 -10.66 -9.16 -7.41
N GLU A 144 -11.53 -8.16 -7.33
CA GLU A 144 -11.25 -6.88 -6.67
C GLU A 144 -10.94 -7.07 -5.17
N ASN A 145 -11.66 -7.96 -4.47
CA ASN A 145 -11.41 -8.23 -3.05
C ASN A 145 -10.05 -8.89 -2.78
N ARG A 146 -9.54 -9.70 -3.72
CA ARG A 146 -8.20 -10.28 -3.64
C ARG A 146 -7.16 -9.24 -4.02
N ARG A 147 -6.67 -8.47 -3.05
CA ARG A 147 -5.75 -7.35 -3.28
C ARG A 147 -4.72 -7.21 -2.17
N VAL A 148 -3.69 -6.43 -2.44
CA VAL A 148 -2.80 -5.85 -1.44
C VAL A 148 -2.97 -4.35 -1.52
N GLU A 149 -3.25 -3.72 -0.38
CA GLU A 149 -3.28 -2.27 -0.25
C GLU A 149 -1.99 -1.82 0.44
N VAL A 150 -1.40 -0.74 -0.06
CA VAL A 150 -0.22 -0.12 0.55
C VAL A 150 -0.55 1.33 0.85
N TYR A 151 -0.59 1.68 2.13
CA TYR A 151 -0.76 3.05 2.58
C TYR A 151 0.60 3.68 2.80
N ILE A 152 0.77 4.87 2.24
CA ILE A 152 1.97 5.70 2.39
C ILE A 152 1.53 6.96 3.15
N LEU A 153 2.08 7.15 4.33
CA LEU A 153 1.70 8.18 5.30
C LEU A 153 2.88 9.13 5.54
N PRO A 154 2.68 10.41 5.85
CA PRO A 154 3.77 11.29 6.24
C PRO A 154 4.33 10.83 7.58
N ASN A 155 5.65 10.64 7.69
CA ASN A 155 6.24 10.26 8.97
C ASN A 155 6.46 11.49 9.87
N ALA A 156 6.85 11.26 11.12
CA ALA A 156 7.06 12.33 12.10
C ALA A 156 8.03 13.43 11.63
N LYS A 157 9.04 13.09 10.81
CA LYS A 157 9.98 14.07 10.26
C LYS A 157 9.30 14.96 9.22
N MET A 158 8.58 14.40 8.26
CA MET A 158 7.85 15.19 7.26
C MET A 158 6.84 16.13 7.92
N ILE A 159 6.10 15.63 8.92
CA ILE A 159 5.11 16.42 9.66
C ILE A 159 5.78 17.61 10.36
N LYS A 160 6.89 17.35 11.06
CA LYS A 160 7.63 18.40 11.75
C LYS A 160 8.16 19.46 10.79
N GLU A 161 8.78 19.06 9.68
CA GLU A 161 9.29 20.00 8.68
C GLU A 161 8.17 20.85 8.06
N ALA A 162 7.01 20.26 7.78
CA ALA A 162 5.87 20.98 7.24
C ALA A 162 5.32 22.01 8.24
N GLN A 163 5.29 21.69 9.53
CA GLN A 163 4.91 22.62 10.59
C GLN A 163 5.91 23.76 10.74
N GLU A 164 7.22 23.47 10.65
CA GLU A 164 8.26 24.49 10.70
C GLU A 164 8.21 25.45 9.51
N GLN A 165 7.87 24.96 8.31
CA GLN A 165 7.70 25.77 7.10
C GLN A 165 6.39 26.57 7.08
N ALA A 166 5.41 26.15 7.85
CA ALA A 166 4.10 26.77 7.95
C ALA A 166 4.07 27.99 8.90
N ASN A 167 5.10 28.14 9.75
CA ASN A 167 5.28 29.24 10.72
C ASN A 167 6.13 30.37 10.13
#